data_AF-A0A944D8E5-F1
#
_entry.id   AF-A0A944D8E5-F1
#
_cell.length_a   1.000
_cell.length_b   1.000
_cell.length_c   1.000
_cell.angle_alpha   90.00
_cell.angle_beta   90.00
_cell.angle_gamma   90.00
#
_symmetry.space_group_name_H-M   'P 1'
#
loop_
_entity.id
_entity.type
_entity.pdbx_description
1 polymer ?
#
loop_
_entity_poly.entity_id
_entity_poly.type
_entity_poly.pdbx_seq_one_letter_code
_entity_poly.pdbx_strand_id
1 'polypeptide(L)'
;MTSGVDALLGRHPLLIERCLSRHRVGDWGDVPAGDWQANDHAVKTADRLVSSYPVDPDAPDAEKVWVITEWDRSVTTVLLPSEY
;
A
#
# COMPACT_ATOMS: atom_id res chain seq x y z
N MET A 1 -12.99 2.43 -3.78
CA MET A 1 -12.68 1.00 -3.63
C MET A 1 -13.07 0.31 -4.92
N THR A 2 -12.17 -0.50 -5.45
CA THR A 2 -12.35 -1.32 -6.65
C THR A 2 -12.94 -2.68 -6.26
N SER A 3 -13.54 -3.40 -7.22
CA SER A 3 -14.29 -4.63 -6.94
C SER A 3 -13.43 -5.80 -6.42
N GLY A 4 -12.13 -5.84 -6.74
CA GLY A 4 -11.21 -6.87 -6.25
C GLY A 4 -10.85 -6.70 -4.79
N VAL A 5 -10.66 -5.46 -4.32
CA VAL A 5 -10.37 -5.16 -2.90
C VAL A 5 -11.53 -5.56 -1.99
N ASP A 6 -12.78 -5.41 -2.45
CA ASP A 6 -13.97 -5.84 -1.69
C ASP A 6 -14.01 -7.34 -1.43
N ALA A 7 -13.69 -8.16 -2.45
CA ALA A 7 -13.61 -9.61 -2.28
C ALA A 7 -12.52 -10.01 -1.29
N LEU A 8 -11.45 -9.24 -1.25
CA LEU A 8 -10.28 -9.47 -0.42
C LEU A 8 -10.53 -9.08 1.05
N LEU A 9 -11.29 -8.02 1.29
CA LEU A 9 -11.78 -7.64 2.61
C LEU A 9 -12.65 -8.71 3.25
N GLY A 10 -13.46 -9.44 2.45
CA GLY A 10 -14.25 -10.56 2.95
C GLY A 10 -13.41 -11.70 3.52
N ARG A 11 -12.16 -11.86 3.06
CA ARG A 11 -11.22 -12.90 3.51
C ARG A 11 -10.23 -12.39 4.56
N HIS A 12 -9.89 -11.10 4.49
CA HIS A 12 -8.92 -10.44 5.36
C HIS A 12 -9.49 -9.12 5.90
N PRO A 13 -10.39 -9.17 6.90
CA PRO A 13 -11.15 -7.99 7.35
C PRO A 13 -10.29 -6.86 7.91
N LEU A 14 -9.08 -7.17 8.39
CA LEU A 14 -8.12 -6.19 8.95
C LEU A 14 -7.05 -5.76 7.94
N LEU A 15 -7.09 -6.25 6.69
CA LEU A 15 -6.02 -5.99 5.74
C LEU A 15 -5.82 -4.50 5.46
N ILE A 16 -6.90 -3.79 5.15
CA ILE A 16 -6.83 -2.36 4.81
C ILE A 16 -6.30 -1.57 6.01
N GLU A 17 -6.84 -1.80 7.21
CA GLU A 17 -6.40 -1.11 8.42
C GLU A 17 -4.90 -1.34 8.68
N ARG A 18 -4.45 -2.59 8.57
CA ARG A 18 -3.04 -2.95 8.71
C ARG A 18 -2.15 -2.22 7.70
N CYS A 19 -2.54 -2.22 6.42
CA CYS A 19 -1.77 -1.58 5.36
C CYS A 19 -1.70 -0.06 5.54
N LEU A 20 -2.82 0.58 5.86
CA LEU A 20 -2.86 2.02 6.12
C LEU A 20 -2.08 2.41 7.37
N SER A 21 -2.14 1.62 8.45
CA SER A 21 -1.37 1.86 9.66
C SER A 21 0.14 1.81 9.40
N ARG A 22 0.60 0.83 8.61
CA ARG A 22 2.01 0.69 8.23
C ARG A 22 2.45 1.85 7.33
N HIS A 23 1.66 2.16 6.30
CA HIS A 23 1.95 3.25 5.36
C HIS A 23 2.08 4.60 6.09
N ARG A 24 1.19 4.86 7.05
CA ARG A 24 1.19 6.10 7.83
C ARG A 24 2.44 6.29 8.68
N VAL A 25 3.04 5.22 9.18
CA VAL A 25 4.26 5.30 10.01
C VAL A 25 5.56 5.24 9.20
N GLY A 26 5.46 5.25 7.86
CA GLY A 26 6.61 5.17 6.96
C GLY A 26 7.16 3.75 6.79
N ASP A 27 6.37 2.72 7.11
CA ASP A 27 6.70 1.36 6.73
C ASP A 27 6.18 1.11 5.31
N TRP A 28 7.05 1.25 4.31
CA TRP A 28 6.68 1.13 2.90
C TRP A 28 6.46 -0.31 2.42
N GLY A 29 6.70 -1.29 3.30
CA GLY A 29 6.51 -2.71 3.04
C GLY A 29 7.48 -3.26 2.00
N ASP A 30 6.96 -4.08 1.09
CA ASP A 30 7.74 -4.80 0.08
C ASP A 30 7.86 -3.99 -1.21
N VAL A 31 8.62 -2.90 -1.12
CA VAL A 31 9.07 -2.10 -2.27
C VAL A 31 10.59 -2.12 -2.34
N PRO A 32 11.21 -1.92 -3.52
CA PRO A 32 12.66 -1.85 -3.66
C PRO A 32 13.29 -0.77 -2.76
N ALA A 33 14.55 -0.96 -2.37
CA ALA A 33 15.26 -0.01 -1.51
C ALA A 33 15.32 1.42 -2.09
N GLY A 34 15.34 1.57 -3.41
CA GLY A 34 15.26 2.88 -4.07
C GLY A 34 13.91 3.55 -3.86
N ASP A 35 12.81 2.79 -3.89
CA ASP A 35 11.47 3.29 -3.65
C ASP A 35 11.25 3.61 -2.18
N TRP A 36 11.89 2.86 -1.26
CA TRP A 36 11.94 3.23 0.15
C TRP A 36 12.54 4.63 0.34
N GLN A 37 13.69 4.89 -0.28
CA GLN A 37 14.35 6.21 -0.21
C GLN A 37 13.52 7.30 -0.89
N ALA A 38 12.87 6.98 -2.02
CA ALA A 38 11.99 7.90 -2.71
C ALA A 38 10.79 8.29 -1.85
N ASN A 39 10.16 7.33 -1.16
CA ASN A 39 9.06 7.63 -0.24
C ASN A 39 9.51 8.48 0.95
N ASP A 40 10.67 8.18 1.56
CA ASP A 40 11.21 8.96 2.67
C ASP A 40 11.49 10.42 2.27
N HIS A 41 11.92 10.62 1.02
CA HIS A 41 12.06 11.95 0.44
C HIS A 41 10.68 12.58 0.21
N ALA A 42 9.78 11.87 -0.46
CA ALA A 42 8.45 12.31 -0.84
C ALA A 42 7.59 12.76 0.36
N VAL A 43 7.80 12.18 1.54
CA VAL A 43 7.19 12.66 2.80
C VAL A 43 7.51 14.14 3.06
N LYS A 44 8.69 14.62 2.66
CA LYS A 44 9.17 16.00 2.86
C LYS A 44 8.91 16.91 1.66
N THR A 45 8.92 16.38 0.44
CA THR A 45 8.75 17.16 -0.80
C THR A 45 7.32 17.20 -1.32
N ALA A 46 6.39 16.51 -0.64
CA ALA A 46 5.01 16.36 -1.08
C ALA A 46 4.91 15.71 -2.47
N ASP A 47 5.68 14.64 -2.70
CA ASP A 47 5.52 13.75 -3.86
C ASP A 47 4.63 12.56 -3.50
N ARG A 48 4.14 11.82 -4.50
CA ARG A 48 3.33 10.61 -4.30
C ARG A 48 4.08 9.57 -3.48
N LEU A 49 3.38 8.89 -2.57
CA LEU A 49 3.88 7.77 -1.79
C LEU A 49 3.32 6.46 -2.33
N VAL A 50 4.14 5.41 -2.38
CA VAL A 50 3.74 4.08 -2.84
C VAL A 50 4.25 3.01 -1.88
N SER A 51 3.35 2.19 -1.36
CA SER A 51 3.71 1.05 -0.52
C SER A 51 3.06 -0.22 -1.03
N SER A 52 3.68 -1.35 -0.71
CA SER A 52 3.23 -2.67 -1.13
C SER A 52 3.24 -3.61 0.08
N TYR A 53 2.16 -4.34 0.30
CA TYR A 53 2.06 -5.30 1.40
C TYR A 53 1.51 -6.62 0.92
N PRO A 54 1.99 -7.74 1.46
CA PRO A 54 1.38 -9.03 1.18
C PRO A 54 -0.03 -9.09 1.79
N VAL A 55 -0.94 -9.68 1.03
CA VAL A 55 -2.29 -10.00 1.50
C VAL A 55 -2.21 -10.98 2.66
N ASP A 56 -1.48 -12.07 2.44
CA ASP A 56 -1.15 -13.09 3.42
C ASP A 56 0.30 -12.94 3.89
N PRO A 57 0.55 -12.56 5.15
CA PRO A 57 1.90 -12.46 5.70
C PRO A 57 2.70 -13.77 5.65
N ASP A 58 2.02 -14.92 5.68
CA ASP A 58 2.63 -16.24 5.65
C ASP A 58 2.96 -16.70 4.21
N ALA A 59 2.43 -16.00 3.20
CA ALA A 59 2.66 -16.26 1.77
C ALA A 59 2.94 -14.96 0.99
N PRO A 60 4.06 -14.26 1.26
CA PRO A 60 4.30 -12.91 0.77
C PRO A 60 4.45 -12.80 -0.76
N ASP A 61 4.77 -13.89 -1.44
CA ASP A 61 4.94 -13.93 -2.90
C ASP A 61 3.65 -14.21 -3.68
N ALA A 62 2.54 -14.54 -3.00
CA ALA A 62 1.29 -14.96 -3.65
C ALA A 62 0.47 -13.77 -4.19
N GLU A 63 0.13 -12.83 -3.31
CA GLU A 63 -0.68 -11.65 -3.67
C GLU A 63 -0.32 -10.46 -2.78
N LYS A 64 -0.31 -9.27 -3.37
CA LYS A 64 0.06 -8.03 -2.70
C LYS A 64 -1.01 -6.97 -2.95
N VAL A 65 -1.12 -6.02 -2.03
CA VAL A 65 -1.92 -4.80 -2.17
C VAL A 65 -1.00 -3.60 -2.24
N TRP A 66 -1.36 -2.64 -3.07
CA TRP A 66 -0.65 -1.38 -3.22
C TRP A 66 -1.43 -0.30 -2.49
N VAL A 67 -0.72 0.50 -1.70
CA VAL A 67 -1.25 1.69 -1.04
C VAL A 67 -0.55 2.90 -1.65
N ILE A 68 -1.33 3.72 -2.35
CA ILE A 68 -0.83 4.91 -3.04
C ILE A 68 -1.45 6.14 -2.41
N THR A 69 -0.62 7.06 -1.93
CA THR A 69 -1.08 8.36 -1.43
C THR A 69 -0.61 9.46 -2.38
N GLU A 70 -1.55 10.25 -2.89
CA GLU A 70 -1.22 11.34 -3.82
C GLU A 70 -0.32 12.41 -3.18
N TRP A 71 0.35 13.17 -4.03
CA TRP A 71 1.38 14.15 -3.67
C TRP A 71 0.88 15.19 -2.65
N ASP A 72 -0.38 15.62 -2.78
CA ASP A 72 -1.07 16.56 -1.88
C ASP A 72 -1.71 15.90 -0.65
N ARG A 73 -1.54 14.57 -0.49
CA ARG A 73 -2.14 13.75 0.58
C ARG A 73 -3.68 13.79 0.61
N SER A 74 -4.33 14.26 -0.45
CA SER A 74 -5.79 14.38 -0.50
C SER A 74 -6.49 13.03 -0.63
N VAL A 75 -5.83 12.06 -1.26
CA VAL A 75 -6.38 10.75 -1.57
C VAL A 75 -5.35 9.67 -1.28
N THR A 76 -5.80 8.63 -0.57
CA THR A 76 -5.09 7.36 -0.44
C THR A 76 -5.93 6.25 -1.06
N THR A 77 -5.38 5.58 -2.06
CA THR A 77 -6.02 4.48 -2.78
C THR A 77 -5.36 3.17 -2.41
N VAL A 78 -6.17 2.16 -2.09
CA VAL A 78 -5.75 0.77 -1.94
C VAL A 78 -6.26 0.00 -3.15
N LEU A 79 -5.36 -0.71 -3.85
CA LEU A 79 -5.69 -1.47 -5.05
C LEU A 79 -4.86 -2.77 -5.15
N LEU A 80 -5.37 -3.73 -5.91
CA LEU A 80 -4.60 -4.91 -6.30
C LEU A 80 -3.74 -4.64 -7.55
N PRO A 81 -2.59 -5.31 -7.72
CA PRO A 81 -1.78 -5.20 -8.94
C PRO A 81 -2.55 -5.57 -10.21
N SER A 82 -3.58 -6.42 -10.09
CA SER A 82 -4.46 -6.81 -11.19
C SER A 82 -5.49 -5.73 -11.57
N GLU A 83 -5.62 -4.68 -10.78
CA GLU A 83 -6.53 -3.55 -10.99
C GLU A 83 -5.82 -2.30 -11.51
N TYR A 84 -4.51 -2.41 -11.77
CA TYR A 84 -3.68 -1.40 -12.41
C TYR A 84 -3.47 -1.75 -13.90
#